data_AF-A0A4R8GFE6-F1
#
_entry.id   AF-A0A4R8GFE6-F1
#
_cell.length_a   1.000
_cell.length_b   1.000
_cell.length_c   1.000
_cell.angle_alpha   90.00
_cell.angle_beta   90.00
_cell.angle_gamma   90.00
#
_symmetry.space_group_name_H-M   'P 1'
#
loop_
_entity.id
_entity.type
_entity.pdbx_description
1 polymer ?
#
loop_
_entity_poly.entity_id
_entity_poly.type
_entity_poly.pdbx_seq_one_letter_code
_entity_poly.pdbx_strand_id
1 'polypeptide(L)'
;MAKLLILNRQTEIPFRSSSISVMLMLYVKVKAKDIRLTIPIPYAILNLAISIFCSKLFHKNVNKWTKEHFERKKLDFTFPLIDKEALKPIVKELKNQKGIVIVDVKAKDGSEVQVRL
;
A
#
# COMPACT_ATOMS: atom_id res chain seq x y z
N MET A 1 -14.03 -32.82 22.90
CA MET A 1 -13.24 -32.20 21.81
C MET A 1 -13.66 -30.77 21.43
N ALA A 2 -14.82 -30.24 21.87
CA ALA A 2 -15.26 -28.89 21.50
C ALA A 2 -14.52 -27.73 22.20
N LYS A 3 -13.83 -28.00 23.32
CA LYS A 3 -13.14 -26.97 24.13
C LYS A 3 -11.86 -26.42 23.48
N LEU A 4 -11.26 -27.16 22.54
CA LEU A 4 -10.06 -26.76 21.80
C LEU A 4 -10.35 -25.81 20.62
N LEU A 5 -11.58 -25.80 20.09
CA LEU A 5 -11.97 -24.89 19.01
C LEU A 5 -12.25 -23.46 19.50
N ILE A 6 -12.57 -23.29 20.79
CA ILE A 6 -12.86 -21.97 21.39
C ILE A 6 -11.57 -21.20 21.68
N LEU A 7 -10.47 -21.89 22.02
CA LEU A 7 -9.21 -21.24 22.38
C LEU A 7 -8.43 -20.71 21.17
N ASN A 8 -8.66 -21.25 19.96
CA ASN A 8 -7.99 -20.82 18.75
C ASN A 8 -8.61 -19.56 18.10
N ARG A 9 -9.81 -19.14 18.52
CA ARG A 9 -10.49 -17.93 18.04
C ARG A 9 -10.03 -16.64 18.72
N GLN A 10 -9.16 -16.72 19.74
CA GLN A 10 -8.62 -15.58 20.48
C GLN A 10 -7.40 -14.90 19.83
N THR A 11 -6.93 -15.38 18.67
CA THR A 11 -5.84 -14.71 17.91
C THR A 11 -6.36 -13.80 16.78
N GLU A 12 -7.65 -13.82 16.50
CA GLU A 12 -8.30 -12.83 15.66
C GLU A 12 -8.71 -11.68 16.56
N ILE A 13 -7.83 -10.70 16.77
CA ILE A 13 -8.23 -9.44 17.41
C ILE A 13 -9.34 -8.84 16.53
N PRO A 14 -10.60 -8.81 16.98
CA PRO A 14 -11.63 -8.10 16.24
C PRO A 14 -11.35 -6.62 16.51
N PHE A 15 -10.83 -5.92 15.50
CA PHE A 15 -10.67 -4.47 15.57
C PHE A 15 -12.06 -3.84 15.54
N ARG A 16 -12.70 -3.84 16.70
CA ARG A 16 -13.97 -3.19 16.97
C ARG A 16 -13.72 -1.70 16.89
N SER A 17 -14.24 -1.13 15.81
CA SER A 17 -14.36 0.29 15.53
C SER A 17 -14.62 1.10 16.81
N SER A 18 -13.69 1.99 17.12
CA SER A 18 -13.95 3.13 17.98
C SER A 18 -13.31 4.36 17.35
N SER A 19 -14.11 5.43 17.32
CA SER A 19 -13.77 6.81 16.93
C SER A 19 -13.83 7.16 15.44
N ILE A 20 -14.94 7.80 15.12
CA ILE A 20 -15.43 8.45 13.89
C ILE A 20 -14.54 9.66 13.47
N SER A 21 -13.20 9.60 13.56
CA SER A 21 -12.33 10.75 13.23
C SER A 21 -10.95 10.44 12.64
N VAL A 22 -10.77 9.30 11.97
CA VAL A 22 -9.57 9.05 11.12
C VAL A 22 -9.95 9.13 9.65
N MET A 23 -10.18 10.35 9.16
CA MET A 23 -10.83 10.57 7.86
C MET A 23 -9.88 10.58 6.65
N LEU A 24 -8.60 10.26 6.84
CA LEU A 24 -7.54 10.59 5.87
C LEU A 24 -6.33 9.62 5.86
N MET A 25 -6.45 8.38 6.32
CA MET A 25 -5.28 7.50 6.50
C MET A 25 -5.48 6.13 5.87
N LEU A 26 -4.56 5.73 5.00
CA LEU A 26 -4.39 4.35 4.55
C LEU A 26 -3.65 3.56 5.63
N TYR A 27 -4.11 2.39 6.00
CA TYR A 27 -3.43 1.54 6.98
C TYR A 27 -2.74 0.38 6.27
N VAL A 28 -1.42 0.33 6.42
CA VAL A 28 -0.61 -0.79 5.94
C VAL A 28 -0.16 -1.61 7.13
N LYS A 29 -0.66 -2.84 7.22
CA LYS A 29 -0.28 -3.80 8.23
C LYS A 29 0.63 -4.84 7.61
N VAL A 30 1.83 -4.97 8.14
CA VAL A 30 2.83 -5.96 7.75
C VAL A 30 3.13 -6.81 8.96
N LYS A 31 3.13 -8.12 8.77
CA LYS A 31 3.47 -9.09 9.81
C LYS A 31 4.46 -10.07 9.22
N ALA A 32 5.70 -10.01 9.67
CA ALA A 32 6.72 -11.02 9.42
C ALA A 32 6.94 -11.83 10.72
N LYS A 33 7.82 -12.83 10.67
CA LYS A 33 8.12 -13.71 11.81
C LYS A 33 8.46 -12.95 13.09
N ASP A 34 9.27 -11.90 12.98
CA ASP A 34 9.79 -11.16 14.14
C ASP A 34 9.21 -9.76 14.30
N ILE A 35 8.49 -9.25 13.29
CA ILE A 35 7.98 -7.86 13.30
C ILE A 35 6.51 -7.78 12.90
N ARG A 36 5.75 -7.02 13.68
CA ARG A 36 4.37 -6.64 13.37
C ARG A 36 4.29 -5.13 13.32
N LEU A 37 4.17 -4.59 12.13
CA LEU A 37 4.18 -3.16 11.87
C LEU A 37 2.82 -2.75 11.30
N THR A 38 2.25 -1.70 11.86
CA THR A 38 1.08 -1.04 11.29
C THR A 38 1.46 0.40 11.04
N ILE A 39 1.57 0.77 9.77
CA ILE A 39 1.96 2.11 9.35
C ILE A 39 0.70 2.82 8.84
N PRO A 40 0.20 3.83 9.56
CA PRO A 40 -0.82 4.70 9.03
C PRO A 40 -0.17 5.72 8.09
N ILE A 41 -0.64 5.76 6.85
CA ILE A 41 -0.15 6.63 5.79
C ILE A 41 -1.24 7.67 5.49
N PRO A 42 -1.08 8.92 5.93
CA PRO A 42 -1.96 10.00 5.55
C PRO A 42 -2.01 10.20 4.04
N TYR A 43 -3.19 10.49 3.47
CA TYR A 43 -3.32 10.80 2.04
C TYR A 43 -2.50 12.03 1.59
N ALA A 44 -2.08 12.88 2.52
CA ALA A 44 -1.13 13.96 2.23
C ALA A 44 0.21 13.42 1.69
N ILE A 45 0.71 12.33 2.29
CA ILE A 45 1.94 11.66 1.84
C ILE A 45 1.71 11.02 0.47
N LEU A 46 0.55 10.41 0.25
CA LEU A 46 0.19 9.84 -1.05
C LEU A 46 0.13 10.91 -2.15
N ASN A 47 -0.48 12.07 -1.88
CA ASN A 47 -0.51 13.19 -2.81
C ASN A 47 0.88 13.76 -3.11
N LEU A 48 1.74 13.84 -2.08
CA LEU A 48 3.13 14.26 -2.25
C LEU A 48 3.91 13.27 -3.11
N ALA A 49 3.78 11.97 -2.83
CA ALA A 49 4.40 10.91 -3.60
C ALA A 49 3.97 10.97 -5.08
N ILE A 50 2.66 11.12 -5.35
CA ILE A 50 2.14 11.29 -6.72
C ILE A 50 2.73 12.53 -7.39
N SER A 51 2.82 13.64 -6.67
CA SER A 51 3.37 14.88 -7.23
C SER A 51 4.86 14.74 -7.57
N ILE A 52 5.62 13.98 -6.78
CA ILE A 52 7.02 13.65 -7.07
C ILE A 52 7.08 12.69 -8.26
N PHE A 53 6.25 11.64 -8.27
CA PHE A 53 6.22 10.62 -9.32
C PHE A 53 5.91 11.24 -10.68
N CYS A 54 4.86 12.06 -10.79
CA CYS A 54 4.47 12.73 -12.03
C CYS A 54 5.42 13.87 -12.45
N SER A 55 6.45 14.19 -11.65
CA SER A 55 7.36 15.28 -11.98
C SER A 55 8.30 14.91 -13.13
N LYS A 56 8.53 15.85 -14.05
CA LYS A 56 9.46 15.64 -15.19
C LYS A 56 10.88 15.27 -14.74
N LEU A 57 11.31 15.72 -13.56
CA LEU A 57 12.62 15.40 -12.99
C LEU A 57 12.70 13.93 -12.58
N PHE A 58 11.68 13.43 -11.88
CA PHE A 58 11.59 12.02 -11.52
C PHE A 58 11.60 11.13 -12.77
N HIS A 59 10.81 11.47 -13.79
CA HIS A 59 10.77 10.72 -15.05
C HIS A 59 12.13 10.72 -15.78
N LYS A 60 12.84 11.85 -15.80
CA LYS A 60 14.19 11.92 -16.42
C LYS A 60 15.19 11.04 -15.66
N ASN A 61 15.17 11.08 -14.33
CA ASN A 61 16.08 10.29 -13.51
C ASN A 61 15.76 8.80 -13.58
N VAL A 62 14.48 8.41 -13.50
CA VAL A 62 14.04 7.02 -13.63
C VAL A 62 14.34 6.51 -15.03
N ASN A 63 14.07 7.28 -16.10
CA ASN A 63 14.39 6.83 -17.45
C ASN A 63 15.90 6.64 -17.65
N LYS A 64 16.74 7.50 -17.07
CA LYS A 64 18.20 7.32 -17.10
C LYS A 64 18.64 6.08 -16.32
N TRP A 65 18.14 5.89 -15.11
CA TRP A 65 18.43 4.73 -14.26
C TRP A 65 17.96 3.42 -14.89
N THR A 66 16.74 3.41 -15.44
CA THR A 66 16.17 2.28 -16.16
C THR A 66 17.00 1.98 -17.41
N LYS A 67 17.38 2.96 -18.23
CA LYS A 67 18.29 2.69 -19.36
C LYS A 67 19.60 2.07 -18.89
N GLU A 68 20.27 2.63 -17.89
CA GLU A 68 21.53 2.08 -17.36
C GLU A 68 21.39 0.63 -16.82
N HIS A 69 20.26 0.28 -16.22
CA HIS A 69 20.00 -1.08 -15.74
C HIS A 69 19.52 -2.05 -16.82
N PHE A 70 18.81 -1.57 -17.84
CA PHE A 70 18.14 -2.38 -18.86
C PHE A 70 18.94 -2.53 -20.16
N GLU A 71 19.92 -1.66 -20.43
CA GLU A 71 20.97 -1.88 -21.45
C GLU A 71 21.70 -3.22 -21.21
N ARG A 72 21.86 -3.62 -19.95
CA ARG A 72 22.41 -4.94 -19.58
C ARG A 72 21.47 -6.13 -19.86
N LYS A 73 20.19 -5.89 -20.17
CA LYS A 73 19.16 -6.92 -20.41
C LYS A 73 18.42 -6.81 -21.75
N LYS A 74 18.77 -5.86 -22.64
CA LYS A 74 18.12 -5.61 -23.95
C LYS A 74 16.59 -5.50 -23.90
N LEU A 75 16.07 -4.72 -22.95
CA LEU A 75 14.63 -4.48 -22.85
C LEU A 75 14.38 -2.97 -22.89
N ASP A 76 13.74 -2.50 -23.96
CA ASP A 76 13.38 -1.08 -24.17
C ASP A 76 12.17 -0.67 -23.31
N PHE A 77 12.34 -0.70 -21.99
CA PHE A 77 11.31 -0.23 -21.08
C PHE A 77 11.53 1.25 -20.76
N THR A 78 10.65 2.12 -21.28
CA THR A 78 10.60 3.54 -20.91
C THR A 78 9.43 3.77 -19.97
N PHE A 79 9.68 4.36 -18.80
CA PHE A 79 8.61 4.68 -17.85
C PHE A 79 7.73 5.81 -18.43
N PRO A 80 6.46 5.55 -18.77
CA PRO A 80 5.61 6.53 -19.44
C PRO A 80 5.31 7.70 -18.48
N LEU A 81 5.17 8.92 -19.02
CA LEU A 81 4.70 10.06 -18.22
C LEU A 81 3.29 9.80 -17.70
N ILE A 82 3.17 9.68 -16.37
CA ILE A 82 1.89 9.51 -15.72
C ILE A 82 1.37 10.90 -15.38
N ASP A 83 0.16 11.22 -15.82
CA ASP A 83 -0.46 12.50 -15.52
C ASP A 83 -1.01 12.51 -14.08
N LYS A 84 -0.71 13.59 -13.36
CA LYS A 84 -1.21 13.82 -12.01
C LYS A 84 -2.73 13.94 -11.99
N GLU A 85 -3.31 14.55 -13.03
CA GLU A 85 -4.75 14.74 -13.13
C GLU A 85 -5.50 13.41 -13.29
N ALA A 86 -4.88 12.41 -13.95
CA ALA A 86 -5.42 11.06 -14.05
C ALA A 86 -5.41 10.31 -12.71
N LEU A 87 -4.48 10.62 -11.80
CA LEU A 87 -4.35 9.95 -10.50
C LEU A 87 -5.21 10.60 -9.40
N LYS A 88 -5.51 11.90 -9.49
CA LYS A 88 -6.39 12.60 -8.53
C LYS A 88 -7.75 11.93 -8.29
N PRO A 89 -8.53 11.53 -9.32
CA PRO A 89 -9.84 10.91 -9.09
C PRO A 89 -9.70 9.59 -8.35
N ILE A 90 -8.67 8.79 -8.65
CA ILE A 90 -8.38 7.52 -7.98
C ILE A 90 -8.12 7.78 -6.48
N VAL A 91 -7.25 8.72 -6.14
CA VAL A 91 -6.99 9.07 -4.73
C VAL A 91 -8.24 9.57 -4.01
N LYS A 92 -9.09 10.32 -4.72
CA LYS A 92 -10.35 10.83 -4.17
C LYS A 92 -11.34 9.70 -3.89
N GLU A 93 -11.45 8.73 -4.78
CA GLU A 93 -12.28 7.54 -4.57
C GLU A 93 -11.76 6.69 -3.41
N LEU A 94 -10.44 6.46 -3.34
CA LEU A 94 -9.80 5.75 -2.23
C LEU A 94 -10.07 6.44 -0.89
N LYS A 95 -10.04 7.78 -0.82
CA LYS A 95 -10.39 8.53 0.39
C LYS A 95 -11.88 8.41 0.76
N ASN A 96 -12.77 8.29 -0.23
CA ASN A 96 -14.20 8.21 -0.02
C ASN A 96 -14.67 6.82 0.42
N GLN A 97 -13.97 5.77 -0.01
CA GLN A 97 -14.23 4.41 0.43
C GLN A 97 -13.48 4.13 1.74
N LYS A 98 -14.19 3.65 2.77
CA LYS A 98 -13.62 3.45 4.12
C LYS A 98 -13.78 1.99 4.55
N GLY A 99 -12.77 1.45 5.21
CA GLY A 99 -12.78 0.09 5.76
C GLY A 99 -12.61 -1.02 4.73
N ILE A 100 -12.35 -0.68 3.47
CA ILE A 100 -12.14 -1.67 2.40
C ILE A 100 -10.72 -2.20 2.47
N VAL A 101 -10.60 -3.52 2.40
CA VAL A 101 -9.31 -4.20 2.26
C VAL A 101 -9.00 -4.28 0.77
N ILE A 102 -7.95 -3.57 0.34
CA ILE A 102 -7.51 -3.58 -1.07
C ILE A 102 -6.61 -4.79 -1.32
N VAL A 103 -5.72 -5.06 -0.36
CA VAL A 103 -4.73 -6.12 -0.45
C VAL A 103 -4.79 -6.92 0.83
N ASP A 104 -4.92 -8.24 0.68
CA ASP A 104 -4.75 -9.21 1.76
C ASP A 104 -3.95 -10.39 1.20
N VAL A 105 -2.66 -10.42 1.53
CA VAL A 105 -1.75 -11.44 1.01
C VAL A 105 -1.04 -12.10 2.18
N LYS A 106 -1.05 -13.42 2.17
CA LYS A 106 -0.29 -14.26 3.09
C LYS A 106 0.67 -15.14 2.30
N ALA A 107 1.95 -15.00 2.58
CA ALA A 107 3.00 -15.79 1.99
C ALA A 107 3.16 -17.14 2.74
N LYS A 108 3.76 -18.12 2.04
CA LYS A 108 3.95 -19.50 2.54
C LYS A 108 4.84 -19.57 3.79
N ASP A 109 5.67 -18.57 3.99
CA ASP A 109 6.56 -18.40 5.15
C ASP A 109 5.84 -17.85 6.40
N GLY A 110 4.55 -17.53 6.28
CA GLY A 110 3.72 -16.96 7.34
C GLY A 110 3.70 -15.43 7.37
N SER A 111 4.38 -14.76 6.44
CA SER A 111 4.37 -13.30 6.32
C SER A 111 3.02 -12.82 5.77
N GLU A 112 2.45 -11.77 6.35
CA GLU A 112 1.14 -11.21 5.99
C GLU A 112 1.28 -9.73 5.67
N VAL A 113 0.64 -9.29 4.58
CA VAL A 113 0.52 -7.89 4.20
C VAL A 113 -0.94 -7.58 3.96
N GLN A 114 -1.45 -6.58 4.68
CA GLN A 114 -2.82 -6.11 4.55
C GLN A 114 -2.84 -4.60 4.37
N VAL A 115 -3.54 -4.12 3.34
CA VAL A 115 -3.72 -2.70 3.06
C VAL A 115 -5.21 -2.37 3.15
N ARG A 116 -5.56 -1.40 3.99
CA ARG A 116 -6.94 -0.96 4.22
C ARG A 116 -7.09 0.55 4.06
N LEU A 117 -8.27 0.95 3.57
CA LEU A 117 -8.72 2.34 3.47
C LEU A 117 -9.44 2.82 4.73
#